data_AF-A0A661YB12-F1
#
_entry.id   AF-A0A661YB12-F1
#
_cell.length_a   1.000
_cell.length_b   1.000
_cell.length_c   1.000
_cell.angle_alpha   90.00
_cell.angle_beta   90.00
_cell.angle_gamma   90.00
#
_symmetry.space_group_name_H-M   'P 1'
#
loop_
_entity.id
_entity.type
_entity.pdbx_description
1 polymer ?
#
loop_
_entity_poly.entity_id
_entity_poly.type
_entity_poly.pdbx_seq_one_letter_code
_entity_poly.pdbx_strand_id
1 'polypeptide(L)'
;FISKNKIELKPEIDVDAVIEAVGKAYSQHECITVDGLKIIFDDSWVHLRKSNTEPIIRIYAESASAKLADQLAHEVINKIQTLT
;
A
#
# COMPACT_ATOMS: atom_id res chain seq x y z
N PHE A 1 -11.31 -3.29 11.60
CA PHE A 1 -10.00 -3.45 12.29
C PHE A 1 -8.92 -2.93 11.36
N ILE A 2 -7.87 -2.30 11.90
CA ILE A 2 -6.80 -1.68 11.08
C ILE A 2 -5.46 -2.34 11.36
N SER A 3 -4.79 -2.80 10.30
CA SER A 3 -3.39 -3.22 10.30
C SER A 3 -2.50 -2.05 9.90
N LYS A 4 -1.37 -1.87 10.58
CA LYS A 4 -0.41 -0.78 10.35
C LYS A 4 0.97 -1.38 10.09
N ASN A 5 1.50 -1.22 8.89
CA ASN A 5 2.78 -1.76 8.47
C ASN A 5 3.65 -0.69 7.81
N LYS A 6 4.93 -1.01 7.61
CA LYS A 6 5.87 -0.19 6.85
C LYS A 6 6.78 -1.08 6.02
N ILE A 7 7.16 -0.60 4.84
CA ILE A 7 8.24 -1.16 4.02
C ILE A 7 9.36 -0.14 3.99
N GLU A 8 10.56 -0.58 4.32
CA GLU A 8 11.78 0.19 4.11
C GLU A 8 12.28 -0.09 2.71
N LEU A 9 12.49 0.97 1.94
CA LEU A 9 13.03 0.90 0.59
C LEU A 9 14.48 1.36 0.61
N LYS A 10 15.27 0.84 -0.33
CA LYS A 10 16.61 1.36 -0.54
C LYS A 10 16.51 2.82 -1.00
N PRO A 11 17.42 3.73 -0.57
CA PRO A 11 17.38 5.14 -0.96
C PRO A 11 17.42 5.39 -2.48
N GLU A 12 17.90 4.42 -3.26
CA GLU A 12 17.96 4.45 -4.72
C GLU A 12 16.63 4.14 -5.42
N ILE A 13 15.63 3.63 -4.70
CA ILE A 13 14.32 3.30 -5.25
C ILE A 13 13.45 4.56 -5.33
N ASP A 14 12.89 4.81 -6.52
CA ASP A 14 11.86 5.82 -6.71
C ASP A 14 10.54 5.35 -6.11
N VAL A 15 10.22 5.89 -4.93
CA VAL A 15 9.00 5.57 -4.19
C VAL A 15 7.74 5.93 -4.97
N ASP A 16 7.76 7.03 -5.73
CA ASP A 16 6.60 7.48 -6.50
C ASP A 16 6.34 6.51 -7.68
N ALA A 17 7.41 6.04 -8.35
CA ALA A 17 7.31 5.02 -9.39
C ALA A 17 6.76 3.68 -8.85
N VAL A 18 7.15 3.27 -7.64
CA VAL A 18 6.61 2.08 -6.97
C VAL A 18 5.11 2.23 -6.71
N ILE A 19 4.69 3.37 -6.15
CA ILE A 19 3.27 3.64 -5.87
C ILE A 19 2.46 3.65 -7.18
N GLU A 20 2.99 4.25 -8.25
CA GLU A 20 2.36 4.24 -9.58
C GLU A 20 2.22 2.82 -10.13
N ALA A 21 3.27 2.00 -10.02
CA ALA A 21 3.26 0.61 -10.48
C ALA A 21 2.21 -0.23 -9.72
N VAL A 22 2.08 -0.01 -8.41
CA VAL A 22 1.01 -0.65 -7.62
C VAL A 22 -0.37 -0.17 -8.08
N GLY A 23 -0.55 1.13 -8.30
CA GLY A 23 -1.82 1.68 -8.80
C GLY A 23 -2.24 1.06 -10.14
N LYS A 24 -1.28 0.85 -11.05
CA LYS A 24 -1.53 0.13 -12.32
C LYS A 24 -1.95 -1.32 -12.09
N ALA A 25 -1.28 -2.02 -11.16
CA ALA A 25 -1.59 -3.42 -10.83
C ALA A 25 -3.00 -3.61 -10.23
N TYR A 26 -3.53 -2.59 -9.55
CA TYR A 26 -4.88 -2.58 -8.97
C TYR A 26 -5.87 -1.65 -9.72
N SER A 27 -5.60 -1.35 -10.98
CA SER A 27 -6.43 -0.43 -11.80
C SER A 27 -7.87 -0.89 -12.02
N GLN A 28 -8.18 -2.15 -11.72
CA GLN A 28 -9.54 -2.71 -11.71
C GLN A 28 -10.36 -2.32 -10.46
N HIS A 29 -9.74 -1.63 -9.50
CA HIS A 29 -10.36 -1.15 -8.27
C HIS A 29 -10.34 0.38 -8.23
N GLU A 30 -11.21 0.96 -7.41
CA GLU A 30 -11.19 2.41 -7.21
C GLU A 30 -9.90 2.81 -6.48
N CYS A 31 -9.14 3.70 -7.12
CA CYS A 31 -7.86 4.20 -6.63
C CYS A 31 -7.96 5.72 -6.36
N ILE A 32 -7.65 6.14 -5.14
CA ILE A 32 -7.59 7.55 -4.74
C ILE A 32 -6.12 7.94 -4.54
N THR A 33 -5.65 8.94 -5.27
CA THR A 33 -4.22 9.31 -5.33
C THR A 33 -3.86 10.63 -4.63
N VAL A 34 -4.75 11.16 -3.78
CA VAL A 34 -4.59 12.49 -3.15
C VAL A 34 -3.45 12.54 -2.12
N ASP A 35 -3.24 11.47 -1.37
CA ASP A 35 -2.22 11.38 -0.29
C ASP A 35 -1.52 10.02 -0.35
N GLY A 36 -0.79 9.78 -1.44
CA GLY A 36 -0.24 8.45 -1.77
C GLY A 36 -1.23 7.67 -2.64
N LEU A 37 -1.45 6.38 -2.37
CA LEU A 37 -2.40 5.55 -3.08
C LEU A 37 -3.32 4.83 -2.10
N LYS A 38 -4.61 5.13 -2.15
CA LYS A 38 -5.64 4.37 -1.44
C LYS A 38 -6.42 3.53 -2.45
N ILE A 39 -6.47 2.22 -2.24
CA ILE A 39 -7.20 1.26 -3.07
C ILE A 39 -8.42 0.83 -2.26
N ILE A 40 -9.60 1.00 -2.84
CA ILE A 40 -10.87 0.63 -2.23
C ILE A 40 -11.32 -0.72 -2.82
N PHE A 41 -11.59 -1.66 -1.92
CA PHE A 41 -12.25 -2.94 -2.21
C PHE A 41 -13.67 -2.88 -1.62
N ASP A 42 -14.49 -3.92 -1.84
CA ASP A 42 -15.90 -3.93 -1.41
C ASP A 42 -16.09 -3.55 0.08
N ASP A 43 -15.52 -4.33 0.99
CA ASP A 43 -15.64 -4.14 2.45
C ASP A 43 -14.29 -3.82 3.11
N SER A 44 -13.30 -3.37 2.33
CA SER A 44 -11.95 -3.13 2.83
C SER A 44 -11.20 -2.09 2.00
N TRP A 45 -10.10 -1.57 2.55
CA TRP A 45 -9.23 -0.66 1.82
C TRP A 45 -7.79 -0.81 2.28
N VAL A 46 -6.87 -0.45 1.40
CA VAL A 46 -5.45 -0.28 1.73
C VAL A 46 -5.00 1.11 1.34
N HIS A 47 -4.17 1.75 2.16
CA HIS A 47 -3.63 3.08 1.93
C HIS A 47 -2.11 3.05 2.07
N LEU A 48 -1.45 3.26 0.93
CA LEU A 48 -0.01 3.43 0.79
C LEU A 48 0.33 4.90 0.91
N ARG A 49 1.17 5.25 1.88
CA ARG A 49 1.66 6.63 2.08
C ARG A 49 3.17 6.66 2.04
N LYS A 50 3.72 7.50 1.17
CA LYS A 50 5.15 7.85 1.19
C LYS A 50 5.48 8.62 2.47
N SER A 51 6.63 8.33 3.07
CA SER A 51 7.17 9.21 4.12
C SER A 51 7.92 10.38 3.48
N ASN A 52 7.71 11.60 4.01
CA ASN A 52 8.38 12.80 3.50
C ASN A 52 9.86 12.89 3.91
N THR A 53 10.26 12.17 4.97
CA THR A 53 11.58 12.31 5.59
C THR A 53 12.43 11.04 5.53
N GLU A 54 11.86 9.91 5.13
CA GLU A 54 12.52 8.60 5.14
C GLU A 54 12.13 7.81 3.88
N PRO A 55 13.00 6.92 3.35
CA PRO A 55 12.69 6.09 2.19
C PRO A 55 11.79 4.91 2.58
N ILE A 56 10.59 5.21 3.08
CA ILE A 56 9.63 4.19 3.53
C ILE A 56 8.25 4.43 2.93
N ILE A 57 7.51 3.34 2.74
CA ILE A 57 6.07 3.35 2.47
C ILE A 57 5.34 2.85 3.72
N ARG A 58 4.44 3.67 4.25
CA ARG A 58 3.49 3.26 5.32
C ARG A 58 2.27 2.63 4.68
N ILE A 59 1.77 1.57 5.28
CA ILE A 59 0.69 0.74 4.73
C ILE A 59 -0.36 0.58 5.82
N TYR A 60 -1.54 1.12 5.56
CA TYR A 60 -2.71 0.96 6.41
C TYR A 60 -3.73 0.11 5.68
N ALA A 61 -4.14 -1.00 6.27
CA ALA A 61 -5.21 -1.83 5.72
C ALA A 61 -6.35 -1.92 6.72
N GLU A 62 -7.58 -1.74 6.27
CA GLU A 62 -8.77 -1.91 7.08
C GLU A 62 -9.64 -3.00 6.51
N SER A 63 -10.15 -3.87 7.38
CA SER A 63 -11.08 -4.93 7.01
C SER A 63 -11.95 -5.34 8.20
N ALA A 64 -12.89 -6.26 7.96
CA ALA A 64 -13.88 -6.75 8.91
C ALA A 64 -13.27 -7.48 10.13
N SER A 65 -12.04 -7.98 10.04
CA SER A 65 -11.31 -8.58 11.17
C SER A 65 -9.83 -8.21 11.14
N ALA A 66 -9.14 -8.33 12.30
CA ALA A 66 -7.70 -8.09 12.37
C ALA A 66 -6.92 -9.02 11.42
N LYS A 67 -7.29 -10.31 11.38
CA LYS A 67 -6.68 -11.30 10.47
C LYS A 67 -6.81 -10.90 9.00
N LEU A 68 -8.00 -10.46 8.57
CA LEU A 68 -8.22 -10.04 7.18
C LEU A 68 -7.47 -8.75 6.86
N ALA A 69 -7.43 -7.79 7.78
CA ALA A 69 -6.67 -6.56 7.61
C ALA A 69 -5.16 -6.84 7.48
N ASP A 70 -4.63 -7.75 8.30
CA ASP A 70 -3.23 -8.19 8.20
C ASP A 70 -2.97 -8.94 6.90
N GLN A 71 -3.86 -9.83 6.48
CA GLN A 71 -3.73 -10.55 5.20
C GLN A 71 -3.69 -9.57 4.02
N LEU A 72 -4.61 -8.59 3.99
CA LEU A 72 -4.65 -7.56 2.96
C LEU A 72 -3.37 -6.72 2.94
N ALA A 73 -2.89 -6.29 4.11
CA ALA A 73 -1.64 -5.55 4.20
C ALA A 73 -0.45 -6.37 3.66
N HIS A 74 -0.33 -7.64 4.05
CA HIS A 74 0.77 -8.51 3.60
C HIS A 74 0.71 -8.83 2.11
N GLU A 75 -0.48 -9.00 1.53
CA GLU A 75 -0.63 -9.19 0.08
C GLU A 75 -0.04 -8.00 -0.69
N VAL A 76 -0.39 -6.79 -0.28
CA VAL A 76 0.08 -5.57 -0.92
C VAL A 76 1.58 -5.36 -0.66
N ILE A 77 2.08 -5.70 0.53
CA ILE A 77 3.52 -5.69 0.82
C ILE A 77 4.28 -6.61 -0.12
N ASN A 78 3.83 -7.86 -0.25
CA ASN A 78 4.45 -8.83 -1.15
C ASN A 78 4.39 -8.32 -2.59
N LYS A 79 3.27 -7.71 -3.01
CA LYS A 79 3.15 -7.14 -4.34
C LYS A 79 4.17 -6.03 -4.58
N ILE A 80 4.35 -5.11 -3.64
CA ILE A 80 5.39 -4.06 -3.72
C ILE A 80 6.78 -4.68 -3.85
N GLN A 81 7.10 -5.70 -3.03
CA GLN A 81 8.39 -6.38 -3.08
C GLN A 81 8.66 -7.11 -4.40
N THR A 82 7.62 -7.52 -5.15
CA THR A 82 7.80 -8.08 -6.50
C THR A 82 8.06 -7.02 -7.59
N LEU A 83 7.77 -5.75 -7.31
CA LEU A 83 7.93 -4.63 -8.23
C LEU A 83 9.26 -3.87 -8.03
N THR A 84 9.96 -4.16 -6.93
CA THR A 84 11.23 -3.53 -6.51
C THR A 84 12.36 -4.54 -6.48
#